data_AF-A0A965B0P1-F1
#
_entry.id   AF-A0A965B0P1-F1
#
_cell.length_a   1.000
_cell.length_b   1.000
_cell.length_c   1.000
_cell.angle_alpha   90.00
_cell.angle_beta   90.00
_cell.angle_gamma   90.00
#
_symmetry.space_group_name_H-M   'P 1'
#
loop_
_entity.id
_entity.type
_entity.pdbx_description
1 polymer ?
#
loop_
_entity_poly.entity_id
_entity_poly.type
_entity_poly.pdbx_seq_one_letter_code
_entity_poly.pdbx_strand_id
1 'polypeptide(L)'
;MSAELDKIKDLEKQIAYLQSRNAYYEQDGIGKLYHALNRKANEMAELLNKTSLTAIDIDDPKIKTFERLQKIWVDAGTISASIKALEVLAGINQEVVADKKEIVQVSKKPFSPENMADAVGELAGKRI
;
A
#
# COMPACT_ATOMS: atom_id res chain seq x y z
N MET A 1 -42.51 24.17 -9.96
CA MET A 1 -41.55 25.09 -9.29
C MET A 1 -41.15 24.65 -7.88
N SER A 2 -42.02 24.58 -6.84
CA SER A 2 -41.53 24.23 -5.48
C SER A 2 -41.06 22.78 -5.34
N ALA A 3 -41.81 21.81 -5.88
CA ALA A 3 -41.45 20.39 -5.81
C ALA A 3 -40.17 20.03 -6.59
N GLU A 4 -39.87 20.77 -7.66
CA GLU A 4 -38.61 20.62 -8.41
C GLU A 4 -37.44 21.19 -7.62
N LEU A 5 -37.65 22.32 -6.93
CA LEU A 5 -36.65 22.93 -6.05
C LEU A 5 -36.31 22.03 -4.85
N ASP A 6 -37.33 21.42 -4.23
CA ASP A 6 -37.15 20.47 -3.13
C ASP A 6 -36.39 19.22 -3.59
N LYS A 7 -36.70 18.73 -4.80
CA LYS A 7 -36.00 17.59 -5.39
C LYS A 7 -34.54 17.92 -5.73
N ILE A 8 -34.25 19.13 -6.22
CA ILE A 8 -32.88 19.59 -6.45
C ILE A 8 -32.10 19.60 -5.13
N LYS A 9 -32.69 20.16 -4.06
CA LYS A 9 -32.05 20.24 -2.75
C LYS A 9 -31.74 18.86 -2.15
N ASP A 10 -32.63 17.89 -2.33
CA ASP A 10 -32.37 16.53 -1.86
C ASP A 10 -31.33 15.79 -2.71
N LEU A 11 -31.30 16.03 -4.03
CA LEU A 11 -30.23 15.52 -4.89
C LEU A 11 -28.87 16.12 -4.53
N GLU A 12 -28.80 17.41 -4.23
CA GLU A 12 -27.56 18.08 -3.78
C GLU A 12 -27.03 17.46 -2.48
N LYS A 13 -27.90 17.18 -1.50
CA LYS A 13 -27.51 16.47 -0.27
C LYS A 13 -26.98 15.07 -0.56
N GLN A 14 -27.63 14.32 -1.44
CA GLN A 14 -27.17 12.98 -1.81
C GLN A 14 -25.81 13.03 -2.52
N ILE A 15 -25.60 13.98 -3.42
CA ILE A 15 -24.31 14.19 -4.08
C ILE A 15 -23.22 14.52 -3.06
N ALA A 16 -23.48 15.45 -2.15
CA ALA A 16 -22.53 15.80 -1.09
C ALA A 16 -22.17 14.59 -0.21
N TYR A 17 -23.16 13.78 0.17
CA TYR A 17 -22.95 12.54 0.93
C TYR A 17 -22.10 11.52 0.16
N LEU A 18 -22.38 11.30 -1.13
CA LEU A 18 -21.64 10.38 -1.97
C LEU A 18 -20.21 10.85 -2.22
N GLN A 19 -20.01 12.15 -2.47
CA GLN A 19 -18.69 12.75 -2.62
C GLN A 19 -17.85 12.59 -1.34
N SER A 20 -18.44 12.82 -0.17
CA SER A 20 -17.77 12.60 1.12
C SER A 20 -17.35 11.15 1.31
N ARG A 21 -18.20 10.18 0.94
CA ARG A 21 -17.84 8.76 1.00
C ARG A 21 -16.75 8.41 0.00
N ASN A 22 -16.81 8.94 -1.22
CA ASN A 22 -15.82 8.66 -2.23
C ASN A 22 -14.44 9.19 -1.80
N ALA A 23 -14.40 10.41 -1.27
CA ALA A 23 -13.19 11.01 -0.71
C ALA A 23 -12.61 10.23 0.47
N TYR A 24 -13.42 9.47 1.22
CA TYR A 24 -12.94 8.56 2.27
C TYR A 24 -12.28 7.30 1.70
N TYR A 25 -12.86 6.72 0.64
CA TYR A 25 -12.31 5.51 0.00
C TYR A 25 -11.11 5.80 -0.90
N GLU A 26 -10.98 7.03 -1.40
CA GLU A 26 -9.80 7.51 -2.13
C GLU A 26 -8.60 7.81 -1.22
N GLN A 27 -8.77 7.78 0.11
CA GLN A 27 -7.64 7.97 1.03
C GLN A 27 -6.67 6.79 0.91
N ASP A 28 -5.38 7.09 0.95
CA ASP A 28 -4.33 6.07 1.09
C ASP A 28 -4.37 5.44 2.49
N GLY A 29 -5.25 4.46 2.65
CA GLY A 29 -5.40 3.71 3.90
C GLY A 29 -4.17 2.87 4.23
N ILE A 30 -3.44 2.40 3.21
CA ILE A 30 -2.26 1.55 3.37
C ILE A 30 -1.12 2.38 3.97
N GLY A 31 -0.81 3.55 3.41
CA GLY A 31 0.20 4.46 3.95
C GLY A 31 -0.14 4.95 5.36
N LYS A 32 -1.41 5.28 5.63
CA LYS A 32 -1.85 5.64 6.99
C LYS A 32 -1.64 4.51 8.00
N LEU A 33 -1.97 3.28 7.62
CA LEU A 33 -1.78 2.12 8.48
C LEU A 33 -0.29 1.82 8.70
N TYR A 34 0.55 1.95 7.67
CA TYR A 34 2.00 1.80 7.78
C TYR A 34 2.59 2.74 8.83
N HIS A 35 2.26 4.04 8.78
CA HIS A 35 2.78 4.99 9.76
C HIS A 35 2.21 4.76 11.16
N ALA A 36 0.94 4.34 11.28
CA ALA A 36 0.34 4.00 12.55
C ALA A 36 1.06 2.81 13.21
N LEU A 37 1.34 1.74 12.46
CA LEU A 37 2.06 0.58 12.99
C LEU A 37 3.51 0.92 13.36
N ASN A 38 4.20 1.76 12.59
CA ASN A 38 5.53 2.25 12.97
C ASN A 38 5.52 2.99 14.31
N ARG A 39 4.53 3.85 14.56
CA ARG A 39 4.38 4.52 15.86
C ARG A 39 4.14 3.51 16.99
N LYS A 40 3.30 2.49 16.75
CA LYS A 40 3.06 1.42 17.74
C LYS A 40 4.29 0.56 17.99
N ALA A 41 5.12 0.31 17.00
CA ALA A 41 6.41 -0.34 17.18
C ALA A 41 7.34 0.48 18.07
N ASN A 42 7.36 1.81 17.93
CA ASN A 42 8.14 2.70 18.81
C ASN A 42 7.63 2.68 20.26
N GLU A 43 6.31 2.79 20.45
CA GLU A 43 5.70 2.68 21.80
C GLU A 43 6.05 1.33 22.47
N MET A 44 6.02 0.25 21.69
CA MET A 44 6.41 -1.08 22.16
C MET A 44 7.89 -1.13 22.56
N ALA A 45 8.78 -0.56 21.74
CA ALA A 45 10.20 -0.48 22.07
C ALA A 45 10.44 0.33 23.36
N GLU A 46 9.75 1.47 23.54
CA GLU A 46 9.84 2.25 24.78
C GLU A 46 9.38 1.46 26.00
N LEU A 47 8.27 0.73 25.90
CA LEU A 47 7.75 -0.08 27.00
C LEU A 47 8.76 -1.16 27.42
N LEU A 48 9.38 -1.82 26.44
CA LEU A 48 10.38 -2.84 26.67
C LEU A 48 11.65 -2.24 27.28
N ASN A 49 12.12 -1.10 26.78
CA ASN A 49 13.29 -0.39 27.32
C ASN A 49 13.08 0.14 28.73
N LYS A 50 11.84 0.51 29.09
CA LYS A 50 11.49 0.95 30.45
C LYS A 50 11.46 -0.20 31.46
N THR A 51 11.37 -1.45 31.01
CA THR A 51 11.17 -2.61 31.87
C THR A 51 12.45 -3.42 32.01
N SER A 52 13.05 -3.43 33.21
CA SER A 52 14.21 -4.29 33.48
C SER A 52 13.79 -5.73 33.76
N LEU A 53 14.24 -6.67 32.94
CA LEU A 53 13.94 -8.09 33.11
C LEU A 53 14.53 -8.70 34.39
N THR A 54 15.65 -8.16 34.87
CA THR A 54 16.30 -8.63 36.11
C THR A 54 15.56 -8.20 37.37
N ALA A 55 14.60 -7.27 37.25
CA ALA A 55 13.80 -6.76 38.35
C ALA A 55 12.39 -7.35 38.39
N ILE A 56 12.07 -8.27 37.47
CA ILE A 56 10.75 -8.93 37.42
C ILE A 56 10.78 -10.13 38.35
N ASP A 57 9.86 -10.14 39.31
CA ASP A 57 9.56 -11.33 40.09
C ASP A 57 8.83 -12.35 39.20
N ILE A 58 9.47 -13.49 38.99
CA ILE A 58 9.00 -14.62 38.18
C ILE A 58 8.55 -15.81 39.03
N ASP A 59 8.78 -15.74 40.34
CA ASP A 59 8.49 -16.84 41.27
C ASP A 59 7.06 -16.76 41.79
N ASP A 60 6.45 -15.57 41.82
CA ASP A 60 5.03 -15.41 42.16
C ASP A 60 4.12 -15.69 40.93
N PRO A 61 3.35 -16.79 40.91
CA PRO A 61 2.45 -17.12 39.80
C PRO A 61 1.28 -16.13 39.63
N LYS A 62 1.07 -15.20 40.57
CA LYS A 62 0.10 -14.11 40.43
C LYS A 62 0.64 -12.96 39.59
N ILE A 63 1.96 -12.83 39.47
CA ILE A 63 2.62 -11.75 38.75
C ILE A 63 2.75 -12.14 37.27
N LYS A 64 1.80 -11.66 36.45
CA LYS A 64 1.76 -11.94 35.00
C LYS A 64 2.61 -10.98 34.16
N THR A 65 3.51 -10.23 34.78
CA THR A 65 4.31 -9.20 34.10
C THR A 65 5.18 -9.81 33.02
N PHE A 66 5.87 -10.92 33.32
CA PHE A 66 6.70 -11.63 32.37
C PHE A 66 5.88 -12.19 31.18
N GLU A 67 4.76 -12.87 31.46
CA GLU A 67 3.87 -13.41 30.42
C GLU A 67 3.35 -12.33 29.46
N ARG A 68 3.01 -11.14 30.00
CA ARG A 68 2.57 -9.99 29.19
C ARG A 68 3.69 -9.45 28.31
N LEU A 69 4.91 -9.31 28.83
CA LEU A 69 6.07 -8.88 28.04
C LEU A 69 6.42 -9.91 26.97
N GLN A 70 6.35 -11.20 27.29
CA GLN A 70 6.56 -12.28 26.34
C GLN A 70 5.56 -12.20 25.19
N LYS A 71 4.28 -11.97 25.49
CA LYS A 71 3.26 -11.78 24.45
C LYS A 71 3.58 -10.59 23.55
N ILE A 72 4.00 -9.47 24.13
CA ILE A 72 4.39 -8.26 23.39
C ILE A 72 5.58 -8.54 22.46
N TRP A 73 6.58 -9.31 22.90
CA TRP A 73 7.70 -9.70 22.05
C TRP A 73 7.28 -10.59 20.87
N VAL A 74 6.40 -11.56 21.12
CA VAL A 74 5.87 -12.42 20.05
C VAL A 74 5.10 -11.58 19.03
N ASP A 75 4.23 -10.68 19.50
CA ASP A 75 3.44 -9.78 18.66
C ASP A 75 4.34 -8.80 17.87
N ALA A 76 5.50 -8.41 18.41
CA ALA A 76 6.46 -7.54 17.72
C ALA A 76 6.93 -8.13 16.38
N GLY A 77 7.12 -9.46 16.31
CA GLY A 77 7.47 -10.16 15.08
C GLY A 77 6.38 -10.02 14.02
N THR A 78 5.12 -10.18 14.41
CA THR A 78 3.95 -10.01 13.53
C THR A 78 3.80 -8.57 13.07
N ILE A 79 4.01 -7.59 13.96
CA ILE A 79 3.96 -6.16 13.62
C ILE A 79 5.06 -5.81 12.62
N SER A 80 6.29 -6.30 12.81
CA SER A 80 7.41 -6.06 11.89
C SER A 80 7.14 -6.61 10.48
N ALA A 81 6.62 -7.83 10.39
CA ALA A 81 6.21 -8.41 9.11
C ALA A 81 5.10 -7.60 8.43
N SER A 82 4.12 -7.14 9.21
CA SER A 82 3.02 -6.30 8.72
C SER A 82 3.52 -4.95 8.21
N ILE A 83 4.45 -4.30 8.92
CA ILE A 83 5.06 -3.03 8.50
C ILE A 83 5.76 -3.20 7.16
N LYS A 84 6.59 -4.24 7.00
CA LYS A 84 7.28 -4.51 5.72
C LYS A 84 6.30 -4.77 4.57
N ALA A 85 5.24 -5.54 4.82
CA ALA A 85 4.23 -5.79 3.80
C ALA A 85 3.53 -4.49 3.37
N LEU A 86 3.17 -3.62 4.33
CA LEU A 86 2.54 -2.34 4.04
C LEU A 86 3.49 -1.35 3.36
N GLU A 87 4.78 -1.37 3.70
CA GLU A 87 5.82 -0.56 3.04
C GLU A 87 5.87 -0.85 1.54
N VAL A 88 5.90 -2.14 1.19
CA VAL A 88 5.89 -2.60 -0.21
C VAL A 88 4.59 -2.23 -0.91
N LEU A 89 3.44 -2.46 -0.27
CA LEU A 89 2.12 -2.16 -0.85
C LEU A 89 1.89 -0.65 -1.04
N ALA A 90 2.40 0.18 -0.14
CA ALA A 90 2.31 1.63 -0.22
C ALA A 90 3.37 2.25 -1.15
N GLY A 91 4.33 1.46 -1.66
CA GLY A 91 5.45 1.96 -2.46
C GLY A 91 6.38 2.90 -1.68
N ILE A 92 6.39 2.80 -0.35
CA ILE A 92 7.23 3.63 0.52
C ILE A 92 8.65 3.04 0.53
N ASN A 93 9.67 3.90 0.46
CA ASN A 93 11.08 3.50 0.44
C ASN A 93 11.46 2.50 -0.65
N GLN A 94 10.65 2.35 -1.70
CA GLN A 94 11.13 1.77 -2.94
C GLN A 94 12.20 2.74 -3.46
N GLU A 95 13.47 2.35 -3.36
CA GLU A 95 14.44 2.84 -4.34
C GLU A 95 13.77 2.65 -5.69
N VAL A 96 13.88 3.63 -6.57
CA VAL A 96 13.48 3.47 -7.95
C VAL A 96 14.40 2.37 -8.49
N VAL A 97 14.03 1.12 -8.27
CA VAL A 97 14.36 0.06 -9.18
C VAL A 97 13.70 0.58 -10.42
N ALA A 98 14.53 1.18 -11.27
CA ALA A 98 14.20 1.45 -12.64
C ALA A 98 13.98 0.07 -13.25
N ASP A 99 12.84 -0.54 -12.92
CA ASP A 99 12.07 -1.30 -13.85
C ASP A 99 11.85 -0.29 -14.98
N LYS A 100 12.80 -0.30 -15.90
CA LYS A 100 12.55 -0.12 -17.31
C LYS A 100 11.40 -1.07 -17.60
N LYS A 101 10.17 -0.65 -17.28
CA LYS A 101 9.09 -0.76 -18.23
C LYS A 101 9.68 -0.04 -19.43
N GLU A 102 10.30 -0.83 -20.31
CA GLU A 102 10.38 -0.47 -21.70
C GLU A 102 8.95 -0.07 -22.03
N ILE A 103 8.70 1.24 -21.99
CA ILE A 103 7.68 1.83 -22.81
C ILE A 103 8.14 1.34 -24.17
N VAL A 104 7.52 0.26 -24.67
CA VAL A 104 7.67 -0.15 -26.05
C VAL A 104 7.12 1.05 -26.81
N GLN A 105 8.00 2.01 -27.07
CA GLN A 105 7.79 3.01 -28.08
C GLN A 105 7.61 2.15 -29.31
N VAL A 106 6.35 1.95 -29.70
CA VAL A 106 6.03 1.46 -31.03
C VAL A 106 6.55 2.54 -31.96
N SER A 107 7.84 2.46 -32.27
CA SER A 107 8.48 3.23 -33.32
C SER A 107 7.79 2.75 -34.57
N LYS A 108 6.73 3.47 -34.97
CA LYS A 108 6.12 3.29 -36.27
C LYS A 108 7.18 3.72 -37.26
N LYS A 109 7.95 2.73 -37.76
CA LYS A 109 8.87 2.95 -38.87
C LYS A 109 8.10 3.69 -39.96
N PRO A 110 8.64 4.78 -40.53
CA PRO A 110 7.97 5.49 -41.60
C PRO A 110 7.70 4.53 -42.76
N PHE A 111 6.51 4.63 -43.35
CA PHE A 111 6.12 3.85 -44.53
C PHE A 111 6.95 4.32 -45.73
N SER A 112 8.17 3.80 -45.86
CA SER A 112 9.02 3.96 -47.06
C SER A 112 8.88 2.74 -47.96
N PRO A 113 8.99 2.88 -49.30
CA PRO A 113 9.03 1.75 -50.21
C PRO A 113 10.08 0.69 -49.83
N GLU A 114 11.25 1.10 -49.30
CA GLU A 114 12.27 0.14 -48.85
C GLU A 114 11.81 -0.68 -47.63
N ASN A 115 11.15 -0.04 -46.66
CA ASN A 115 10.65 -0.72 -45.45
C ASN A 115 9.51 -1.71 -45.75
N MET A 116 8.72 -1.45 -46.80
CA MET A 116 7.71 -2.40 -47.28
C MET A 116 8.32 -3.58 -48.03
N ALA A 117 9.38 -3.35 -48.82
CA ALA A 117 10.07 -4.41 -49.55
C ALA A 117 10.72 -5.43 -48.61
N ASP A 118 11.35 -4.98 -47.52
CA ASP A 118 11.92 -5.86 -46.50
C ASP A 118 10.86 -6.70 -45.77
N ALA A 119 9.73 -6.08 -45.40
CA ALA A 119 8.64 -6.80 -44.73
C ALA A 119 7.98 -7.86 -45.63
N VAL A 120 7.86 -7.58 -46.92
CA VAL A 120 7.34 -8.55 -47.91
C VAL A 120 8.37 -9.64 -48.22
N GLY A 121 9.66 -9.30 -48.26
CA GLY A 121 10.77 -10.24 -48.45
C GLY A 121 10.88 -11.27 -47.32
N GLU A 122 10.76 -10.84 -46.06
CA GLU A 122 10.72 -11.74 -44.90
C GLU A 122 9.50 -12.66 -44.92
N LEU A 123 8.32 -12.16 -45.33
CA LEU A 123 7.11 -12.98 -45.45
C LEU A 123 7.23 -14.03 -46.55
N ALA A 124 7.86 -13.67 -47.69
CA ALA A 124 8.08 -14.59 -48.80
C ALA A 124 9.12 -15.68 -48.48
N GLY A 125 10.08 -15.38 -47.60
CA GLY A 125 11.08 -16.33 -47.09
C GLY A 125 10.54 -17.34 -46.08
N LYS A 126 9.43 -17.01 -45.39
CA LYS A 126 8.66 -17.96 -44.57
C LYS A 126 7.63 -18.70 -45.42
N ARG A 127 8.10 -19.55 -46.34
CA ARG A 127 7.24 -20.64 -46.82
C ARG A 127 7.21 -21.74 -45.76
N ILE A 128 5.98 -22.17 -45.44
CA ILE A 128 5.62 -23.29 -44.55
C ILE A 128 6.30 -24.57 -45.03
#